data_AF-A0A0F8ZGF5-F1
#
_entry.id   AF-A0A0F8ZGF5-F1
#
_cell.length_a   1.000
_cell.length_b   1.000
_cell.length_c   1.000
_cell.angle_alpha   90.00
_cell.angle_beta   90.00
_cell.angle_gamma   90.00
#
_symmetry.space_group_name_H-M   'P 1'
#
loop_
_entity.id
_entity.type
_entity.pdbx_description
1 polymer ?
#
loop_
_entity_poly.entity_id
_entity_poly.type
_entity_poly.pdbx_seq_one_letter_code
_entity_poly.pdbx_strand_id
1 'polypeptide(L)'
;METLKSALGMEGQEKDGQFKVTIPQNDLDVVVDGFKIIPPMGLGSWVAFGPTRGEPMIMGDVVVTEKDLKPVQQEVIRQGLTVTGIHNHFVRNEPNVMYMHIGGRGNEEKLAKSVKAIFDMVAEIRGANPSKPESPKVENTLDTAMIDSILGYKGTMNNGVYK
;
A
#
# COMPACT_ATOMS: atom_id res chain seq x y z
N MET A 1 -7.84 19.06 -3.90
CA MET A 1 -7.76 17.83 -4.73
C MET A 1 -6.81 17.92 -5.93
N GLU A 2 -6.96 18.84 -6.89
CA GLU A 2 -5.95 18.96 -7.98
C GLU A 2 -4.55 19.31 -7.45
N THR A 3 -4.47 20.22 -6.48
CA THR A 3 -3.22 20.57 -5.79
C THR A 3 -2.58 19.36 -5.08
N LEU A 4 -3.39 18.49 -4.46
CA LEU A 4 -2.95 17.26 -3.81
C LEU A 4 -2.33 16.28 -4.83
N LYS A 5 -3.03 16.03 -5.94
CA LYS A 5 -2.54 15.14 -7.00
C LYS A 5 -1.24 15.66 -7.61
N SER A 6 -1.15 16.97 -7.85
CA SER A 6 0.05 17.63 -8.36
C SER A 6 1.24 17.52 -7.40
N ALA A 7 1.02 17.80 -6.10
CA ALA A 7 2.07 17.72 -5.09
C ALA A 7 2.54 16.28 -4.83
N LEU A 8 1.62 15.31 -4.88
CA LEU A 8 1.92 13.90 -4.65
C LEU A 8 2.57 13.24 -5.89
N GLY A 9 2.18 13.65 -7.11
CA GLY A 9 2.69 13.08 -8.36
C GLY A 9 2.32 11.60 -8.56
N MET A 10 1.28 11.11 -7.87
CA MET A 10 0.81 9.73 -7.93
C MET A 10 -0.68 9.67 -8.26
N GLU A 11 -1.08 8.69 -9.05
CA GLU A 11 -2.48 8.42 -9.31
C GLU A 11 -3.15 7.77 -8.11
N GLY A 12 -4.41 8.10 -7.88
CA GLY A 12 -5.20 7.59 -6.76
C GLY A 12 -6.69 7.65 -7.05
N GLN A 13 -7.46 6.99 -6.20
CA GLN A 13 -8.91 6.91 -6.27
C GLN A 13 -9.54 7.82 -5.25
N GLU A 14 -10.59 8.53 -5.65
CA GLU A 14 -11.41 9.34 -4.76
C GLU A 14 -12.72 8.61 -4.47
N LYS A 15 -13.03 8.43 -3.19
CA LYS A 15 -14.27 7.79 -2.75
C LYS A 15 -14.67 8.34 -1.39
N ASP A 16 -15.94 8.70 -1.22
CA ASP A 16 -16.52 9.15 0.05
C ASP A 16 -15.71 10.29 0.72
N GLY A 17 -15.21 11.23 -0.10
CA GLY A 17 -14.39 12.36 0.35
C GLY A 17 -12.94 12.02 0.74
N GLN A 18 -12.51 10.76 0.55
CA GLN A 18 -11.13 10.33 0.78
C GLN A 18 -10.40 10.17 -0.56
N PHE A 19 -9.11 10.50 -0.57
CA PHE A 19 -8.23 10.25 -1.71
C PHE A 19 -7.20 9.19 -1.32
N LYS A 20 -7.24 8.02 -1.98
CA LYS A 20 -6.36 6.87 -1.69
C LYS A 20 -5.44 6.57 -2.85
N VAL A 21 -4.14 6.52 -2.59
CA VAL A 21 -3.13 5.98 -3.50
C VAL A 21 -2.80 4.56 -3.07
N THR A 22 -2.69 3.66 -4.06
CA THR A 22 -2.27 2.27 -3.86
C THR A 22 -1.09 1.98 -4.77
N ILE A 23 -0.03 1.42 -4.21
CA ILE A 23 1.24 1.12 -4.88
C ILE A 23 1.43 -0.40 -4.81
N PRO A 24 0.94 -1.15 -5.82
CA PRO A 24 1.18 -2.58 -5.88
C PRO A 24 2.69 -2.87 -5.87
N GLN A 25 3.13 -3.84 -5.08
CA GLN A 25 4.54 -4.22 -5.01
C GLN A 25 4.82 -5.29 -6.08
N ASN A 26 4.74 -4.90 -7.36
CA ASN A 26 4.97 -5.81 -8.49
C ASN A 26 6.46 -6.21 -8.63
N ASP A 27 7.34 -5.48 -7.94
CA ASP A 27 8.78 -5.68 -7.89
C ASP A 27 9.24 -6.77 -6.92
N LEU A 28 8.37 -7.20 -6.00
CA LEU A 28 8.70 -8.21 -5.00
C LEU A 28 8.24 -9.60 -5.42
N ASP A 29 9.07 -10.61 -5.18
CA ASP A 29 8.79 -12.02 -5.44
C ASP A 29 8.59 -12.78 -4.12
N VAL A 30 7.59 -12.35 -3.34
CA VAL A 30 7.31 -12.94 -2.02
C VAL A 30 6.62 -14.30 -2.18
N VAL A 31 7.19 -15.32 -1.54
CA VAL A 31 6.66 -16.69 -1.48
C VAL A 31 6.36 -17.06 -0.03
N VAL A 32 5.20 -17.65 0.23
CA VAL A 32 4.79 -18.20 1.53
C VAL A 32 4.56 -19.69 1.36
N ASP A 33 5.34 -20.53 2.04
CA ASP A 33 5.21 -21.99 1.99
C ASP A 33 5.11 -22.57 0.55
N GLY A 34 5.90 -22.03 -0.38
CA GLY A 34 5.91 -22.44 -1.79
C GLY A 34 4.84 -21.77 -2.67
N PHE A 35 3.99 -20.91 -2.12
CA PHE A 35 2.97 -20.17 -2.86
C PHE A 35 3.36 -18.70 -3.06
N LYS A 36 3.40 -18.26 -4.32
CA LYS A 36 3.72 -16.87 -4.67
C LYS A 36 2.57 -15.93 -4.29
N ILE A 37 2.89 -14.90 -3.52
CA ILE A 37 1.96 -13.85 -3.13
C ILE A 37 2.00 -12.73 -4.17
N ILE A 38 0.82 -12.35 -4.66
CA ILE A 38 0.66 -11.26 -5.64
C ILE A 38 -0.06 -10.06 -5.01
N PRO A 39 0.07 -8.82 -5.52
CA PRO A 39 -0.47 -7.63 -4.86
C PRO A 39 -1.96 -7.68 -4.48
N PRO A 40 -2.88 -8.25 -5.29
CA PRO A 40 -4.27 -8.41 -4.89
C PRO A 40 -4.50 -9.20 -3.59
N MET A 41 -3.53 -10.03 -3.16
CA MET A 41 -3.52 -10.84 -1.93
C MET A 41 -2.98 -10.07 -0.70
N GLY A 42 -2.77 -8.76 -0.81
CA GLY A 42 -2.31 -7.92 0.31
C GLY A 42 -0.85 -7.50 0.24
N LEU A 43 -0.18 -7.70 -0.90
CA LEU A 43 1.20 -7.22 -1.14
C LEU A 43 1.19 -5.86 -1.86
N GLY A 44 0.60 -4.85 -1.20
CA GLY A 44 0.45 -3.51 -1.74
C GLY A 44 0.60 -2.46 -0.65
N SER A 45 1.40 -1.43 -0.91
CA SER A 45 1.45 -0.25 -0.05
C SER A 45 0.28 0.66 -0.37
N TRP A 46 -0.19 1.44 0.60
CA TRP A 46 -1.23 2.44 0.36
C TRP A 46 -1.11 3.62 1.31
N VAL A 47 -1.72 4.74 0.90
CA VAL A 47 -1.92 5.92 1.73
C VAL A 47 -3.25 6.54 1.37
N ALA A 48 -4.00 6.97 2.37
CA ALA A 48 -5.27 7.65 2.20
C ALA A 48 -5.26 9.00 2.92
N PHE A 49 -5.75 10.01 2.22
CA PHE A 49 -6.02 11.35 2.74
C PHE A 49 -7.50 11.42 3.06
N GLY A 50 -7.84 11.81 4.29
CA GLY A 50 -9.22 11.92 4.74
C GLY A 50 -9.48 13.26 5.44
N PRO A 51 -10.70 13.82 5.29
CA PRO A 51 -11.09 15.02 6.02
C PRO A 51 -11.26 14.71 7.51
N THR A 52 -11.03 15.73 8.34
CA THR A 52 -11.38 15.68 9.77
C THR A 52 -12.09 16.99 10.16
N ARG A 53 -12.53 17.14 11.42
CA ARG A 53 -13.08 18.42 11.92
C ARG A 53 -12.08 19.58 11.94
N GLY A 54 -10.82 19.35 11.60
CA GLY A 54 -9.78 20.36 11.48
C GLY A 54 -8.89 20.08 10.28
N GLU A 55 -7.61 19.86 10.51
CA GLU A 55 -6.66 19.54 9.44
C GLU A 55 -6.91 18.14 8.84
N PRO A 56 -6.69 17.95 7.53
CA PRO A 56 -6.76 16.62 6.93
C PRO A 56 -5.77 15.68 7.61
N MET A 57 -6.10 14.40 7.56
CA MET A 57 -5.24 13.34 8.08
C MET A 57 -4.81 12.40 6.98
N ILE A 58 -3.63 11.82 7.17
CA ILE A 58 -3.20 10.64 6.42
C ILE A 58 -3.14 9.44 7.33
N MET A 59 -3.51 8.30 6.77
CA MET A 59 -3.12 6.98 7.24
C MET A 59 -2.56 6.21 6.06
N GLY A 60 -1.58 5.37 6.31
CA GLY A 60 -1.01 4.53 5.26
C GLY A 60 -0.34 3.31 5.83
N ASP A 61 -0.03 2.40 4.94
CA ASP A 61 0.67 1.16 5.20
C ASP A 61 1.73 0.99 4.10
N VAL A 62 3.00 0.96 4.49
CA VAL A 62 4.14 0.87 3.57
C VAL A 62 4.73 -0.53 3.68
N VAL A 63 4.68 -1.28 2.58
CA VAL A 63 5.37 -2.56 2.47
C VAL A 63 6.86 -2.30 2.36
N VAL A 64 7.62 -2.86 3.30
CA VAL A 64 9.06 -2.69 3.42
C VAL A 64 9.74 -4.05 3.49
N THR A 65 10.82 -4.23 2.73
CA THR A 65 11.75 -5.34 2.94
C THR A 65 12.60 -5.09 4.20
N GLU A 66 13.36 -6.09 4.65
CA GLU A 66 14.34 -5.90 5.73
C GLU A 66 15.35 -4.78 5.43
N LYS A 67 15.69 -4.57 4.15
CA LYS A 67 16.59 -3.49 3.71
C LYS A 67 15.90 -2.13 3.71
N ASP A 68 14.61 -2.10 3.40
CA ASP A 68 13.82 -0.87 3.34
C ASP A 68 13.49 -0.34 4.75
N LEU A 69 13.30 -1.24 5.72
CA LEU A 69 12.70 -0.95 7.02
C LEU A 69 13.30 0.28 7.71
N LYS A 70 14.61 0.24 7.99
CA LYS A 70 15.31 1.32 8.70
C LYS A 70 15.28 2.66 7.94
N PRO A 71 15.74 2.75 6.68
CA PRO A 71 15.77 4.03 5.97
C PRO A 71 14.37 4.62 5.75
N VAL A 72 13.36 3.79 5.44
CA VAL A 72 11.97 4.27 5.30
C VAL A 72 11.44 4.77 6.64
N GLN A 73 11.69 4.06 7.74
CA GLN A 73 11.28 4.51 9.08
C GLN A 73 11.90 5.87 9.43
N GLN A 74 13.19 6.05 9.14
CA GLN A 74 13.88 7.31 9.35
C GLN A 74 13.28 8.43 8.49
N GLU A 75 12.93 8.13 7.25
CA GLU A 75 12.28 9.09 6.36
C GLU A 75 10.90 9.52 6.87
N VAL A 76 10.07 8.57 7.33
CA VAL A 76 8.77 8.88 7.96
C VAL A 76 8.93 9.87 9.12
N ILE A 77 9.89 9.59 10.03
CA ILE A 77 10.17 10.45 11.19
C ILE A 77 10.69 11.82 10.74
N ARG A 78 11.61 11.86 9.76
CA ARG A 78 12.19 13.09 9.22
C ARG A 78 11.13 14.01 8.61
N GLN A 79 10.11 13.43 7.99
CA GLN A 79 8.98 14.16 7.42
C GLN A 79 7.98 14.68 8.48
N GLY A 80 8.18 14.33 9.76
CA GLY A 80 7.27 14.69 10.85
C GLY A 80 6.00 13.85 10.88
N LEU A 81 6.00 12.69 10.22
CA LEU A 81 4.94 11.71 10.28
C LEU A 81 5.22 10.70 11.41
N THR A 82 4.17 10.02 11.86
CA THR A 82 4.24 9.04 12.95
C THR A 82 4.23 7.63 12.39
N VAL A 83 5.11 6.77 12.89
CA VAL A 83 5.01 5.33 12.71
C VAL A 83 4.08 4.79 13.78
N THR A 84 2.92 4.28 13.39
CA THR A 84 1.88 3.82 14.32
C THR A 84 1.90 2.31 14.56
N GLY A 85 2.62 1.56 13.71
CA GLY A 85 2.81 0.12 13.89
C GLY A 85 3.77 -0.45 12.85
N ILE A 86 4.43 -1.55 13.21
CA ILE A 86 5.21 -2.37 12.29
C ILE A 86 4.78 -3.82 12.54
N HIS A 87 4.25 -4.47 11.53
CA HIS A 87 3.69 -5.83 11.63
C HIS A 87 3.91 -6.61 10.33
N ASN A 88 3.52 -7.88 10.32
CA ASN A 88 3.57 -8.74 9.14
C ASN A 88 2.17 -9.28 8.82
N HIS A 89 1.80 -9.36 7.54
CA HIS A 89 0.60 -10.06 7.09
C HIS A 89 0.82 -11.57 6.93
N PHE A 90 2.07 -11.95 6.65
CA PHE A 90 2.45 -13.33 6.35
C PHE A 90 3.44 -13.84 7.40
N VAL A 91 3.44 -15.14 7.60
CA VAL A 91 4.43 -15.84 8.42
C VAL A 91 5.16 -16.81 7.49
N ARG A 92 6.48 -16.96 7.64
CA ARG A 92 7.35 -17.79 6.77
C ARG A 92 7.40 -17.31 5.31
N ASN A 93 7.27 -16.01 5.08
CA ASN A 93 7.46 -15.43 3.76
C ASN A 93 8.94 -15.25 3.43
N GLU A 94 9.32 -15.50 2.18
CA GLU A 94 10.66 -15.24 1.64
C GLU A 94 10.54 -14.50 0.28
N PRO A 95 11.19 -13.34 0.09
CA PRO A 95 11.91 -12.58 1.12
C PRO A 95 10.98 -12.06 2.22
N ASN A 96 11.57 -11.83 3.40
CA ASN A 96 10.87 -11.18 4.51
C ASN A 96 10.45 -9.75 4.12
N VAL A 97 9.16 -9.50 4.30
CA VAL A 97 8.51 -8.19 4.16
C VAL A 97 7.70 -7.89 5.40
N MET A 98 7.70 -6.62 5.77
CA MET A 98 6.91 -6.06 6.86
C MET A 98 6.05 -4.92 6.34
N TYR A 99 5.13 -4.48 7.18
CA TYR A 99 4.12 -3.48 6.90
C TYR A 99 4.24 -2.40 7.96
N MET A 100 4.59 -1.19 7.53
CA MET A 100 4.79 -0.04 8.39
C MET A 100 3.59 0.88 8.29
N HIS A 101 2.75 0.89 9.32
CA HIS A 101 1.67 1.85 9.43
C HIS A 101 2.21 3.24 9.74
N ILE A 102 1.75 4.21 8.96
CA ILE A 102 2.10 5.62 9.10
C ILE A 102 0.85 6.48 9.29
N GLY A 103 1.00 7.57 10.02
CA GLY A 103 -0.08 8.53 10.27
C GLY A 103 0.43 9.96 10.38
N GLY A 104 -0.47 10.91 10.13
CA GLY A 104 -0.16 12.33 10.29
C GLY A 104 -1.38 13.21 10.09
N ARG A 105 -1.30 14.45 10.56
CA ARG A 105 -2.30 15.52 10.37
C ARG A 105 -1.56 16.82 10.09
N GLY A 106 -2.17 17.70 9.30
CA GLY A 106 -1.52 18.96 8.96
C GLY A 106 -2.02 19.55 7.65
N ASN A 107 -1.27 20.53 7.15
CA ASN A 107 -1.50 21.10 5.83
C ASN A 107 -1.45 20.02 4.72
N GLU A 108 -2.46 20.02 3.85
CA GLU A 108 -2.65 19.05 2.76
C GLU A 108 -1.41 18.91 1.86
N GLU A 109 -0.84 20.03 1.41
CA GLU A 109 0.30 20.04 0.49
C GLU A 109 1.57 19.50 1.16
N LYS A 110 1.79 19.86 2.44
CA LYS A 110 2.90 19.32 3.22
C LYS A 110 2.76 17.80 3.39
N LEU A 111 1.57 17.32 3.74
CA LEU A 111 1.31 15.87 3.85
C LEU A 111 1.57 15.15 2.52
N ALA A 112 1.13 15.73 1.39
CA ALA A 112 1.39 15.15 0.07
C ALA A 112 2.89 15.03 -0.23
N LYS A 113 3.66 16.09 0.03
CA LYS A 113 5.12 16.10 -0.16
C LYS A 113 5.83 15.09 0.74
N SER A 114 5.40 14.98 2.00
CA SER A 114 5.95 14.00 2.95
C SER A 114 5.69 12.55 2.52
N VAL A 115 4.46 12.27 2.07
CA VAL A 115 4.08 10.95 1.54
C VAL A 115 4.88 10.62 0.28
N LYS A 116 5.02 11.58 -0.64
CA LYS A 116 5.85 11.41 -1.84
C LYS A 116 7.29 11.03 -1.46
N ALA A 117 7.91 11.75 -0.50
CA ALA A 117 9.27 11.48 -0.08
C ALA A 117 9.47 10.05 0.49
N ILE A 118 8.47 9.53 1.22
CA ILE A 118 8.49 8.15 1.73
C ILE A 118 8.51 7.13 0.58
N PHE A 119 7.64 7.28 -0.41
CA PHE A 119 7.59 6.34 -1.53
C PHE A 119 8.75 6.52 -2.52
N ASP A 120 9.29 7.74 -2.65
CA ASP A 120 10.54 7.98 -3.37
C ASP A 120 11.71 7.26 -2.68
N MET A 121 11.79 7.28 -1.34
CA MET A 121 12.80 6.53 -0.58
C MET A 121 12.70 5.01 -0.84
N VAL A 122 11.49 4.45 -0.85
CA VAL A 122 11.28 3.03 -1.24
C VAL A 122 11.81 2.78 -2.66
N ALA A 123 11.43 3.62 -3.62
CA ALA A 123 11.85 3.46 -5.00
C ALA A 123 13.36 3.63 -5.20
N GLU A 124 14.00 4.53 -4.43
CA GLU A 124 15.46 4.73 -4.44
C GLU A 124 16.19 3.48 -3.94
N ILE A 125 15.79 2.94 -2.79
CA ILE A 125 16.41 1.73 -2.20
C ILE A 125 16.26 0.53 -3.14
N ARG A 126 15.11 0.41 -3.80
CA ARG A 126 14.80 -0.70 -4.71
C ARG A 126 15.27 -0.46 -6.15
N GLY A 127 15.74 0.74 -6.47
CA GLY A 127 16.24 1.15 -7.79
C GLY A 127 15.16 1.38 -8.85
N ALA A 128 13.87 1.26 -8.53
CA ALA A 128 12.75 1.50 -9.44
C ALA A 128 11.43 1.73 -8.69
N ASN A 129 10.43 2.26 -9.40
CA ASN A 129 9.06 2.35 -8.88
C ASN A 129 8.45 0.93 -8.72
N PRO A 130 8.02 0.53 -7.50
CA PRO A 130 7.44 -0.79 -7.22
C PRO A 130 6.25 -1.20 -8.10
N SER A 131 5.47 -0.23 -8.58
CA SER A 131 4.27 -0.48 -9.39
C SER A 131 4.58 -0.69 -10.87
N LYS A 132 5.80 -0.39 -11.33
CA LYS A 132 6.16 -0.39 -12.75
C LYS A 132 6.19 -1.79 -13.39
N PRO A 133 6.70 -2.85 -12.73
CA PRO A 133 6.65 -4.19 -13.29
C PRO A 133 5.21 -4.65 -13.52
N GLU A 134 5.02 -5.59 -14.45
CA GLU A 134 3.69 -6.15 -14.73
C GLU A 134 3.17 -6.94 -13.53
N SER A 135 1.90 -6.73 -13.17
CA SER A 135 1.28 -7.47 -12.08
C SER A 135 1.06 -8.94 -12.45
N PRO A 136 1.58 -9.89 -11.66
CA PRO A 136 1.31 -11.30 -11.87
C PRO A 136 -0.18 -11.63 -11.69
N LYS A 137 -0.64 -12.68 -12.38
CA LYS A 137 -2.00 -13.21 -12.31
C LYS A 137 -1.97 -14.64 -11.79
N VAL A 138 -3.03 -15.02 -11.10
CA VAL A 138 -3.28 -16.42 -10.74
C VAL A 138 -4.50 -16.93 -11.51
N GLU A 139 -4.54 -18.23 -11.77
CA GLU A 139 -5.76 -18.84 -12.30
C GLU A 139 -6.77 -19.01 -11.15
N ASN A 140 -7.99 -18.54 -11.36
CA ASN A 140 -9.07 -18.76 -10.40
C ASN A 140 -9.88 -19.98 -10.83
N THR A 141 -9.92 -21.00 -9.98
CA THR A 141 -10.71 -22.22 -10.19
C THR A 141 -11.85 -22.36 -9.19
N LEU A 142 -12.19 -21.28 -8.47
CA LEU A 142 -13.20 -21.29 -7.41
C LEU A 142 -14.60 -21.07 -7.99
N ASP A 143 -15.60 -21.70 -7.39
CA ASP A 143 -16.99 -21.35 -7.62
C ASP A 143 -17.35 -20.12 -6.79
N THR A 144 -17.06 -18.93 -7.33
CA THR A 144 -17.30 -17.66 -6.63
C THR A 144 -18.77 -17.37 -6.40
N ALA A 145 -19.67 -17.92 -7.24
CA ALA A 145 -21.11 -17.76 -7.06
C ALA A 145 -21.62 -18.60 -5.86
N MET A 146 -21.10 -19.81 -5.68
CA MET A 146 -21.34 -20.61 -4.49
C MET A 146 -20.82 -19.89 -3.23
N ILE A 147 -19.60 -19.35 -3.29
CA ILE A 147 -19.01 -18.59 -2.17
C ILE A 147 -19.90 -17.40 -1.80
N ASP A 148 -20.34 -16.60 -2.76
CA ASP A 148 -21.23 -15.46 -2.53
C ASP A 148 -22.55 -15.88 -1.89
N SER A 149 -23.13 -16.98 -2.36
CA SER A 149 -24.39 -17.50 -1.82
C SER A 149 -24.26 -17.94 -0.37
N ILE A 150 -23.11 -18.51 0.02
CA ILE A 150 -22.85 -18.96 1.39
C ILE A 150 -22.55 -17.76 2.29
N LEU A 151 -21.72 -16.82 1.84
CA LEU A 151 -21.32 -15.66 2.64
C LEU A 151 -22.41 -14.59 2.74
N GLY A 152 -23.33 -14.54 1.78
CA GLY A 152 -24.36 -13.51 1.68
C GLY A 152 -23.82 -12.14 1.21
N TYR A 153 -22.55 -12.08 0.80
CA TYR A 153 -21.90 -10.89 0.26
C TYR A 153 -21.22 -11.22 -1.06
N LYS A 154 -21.31 -10.28 -2.01
CA LYS A 154 -20.62 -10.39 -3.28
C LYS A 154 -19.19 -9.87 -3.16
N GLY A 155 -18.23 -10.72 -3.46
CA GLY A 155 -16.82 -10.37 -3.57
C GLY A 155 -16.45 -9.71 -4.90
N THR A 156 -15.15 -9.47 -5.06
CA THR A 156 -14.51 -8.81 -6.18
C THR A 156 -13.37 -9.68 -6.73
N MET A 157 -13.24 -9.72 -8.06
CA MET A 157 -12.17 -10.44 -8.74
C MET A 157 -11.08 -9.46 -9.17
N ASN A 158 -9.83 -9.75 -8.84
CA ASN A 158 -8.68 -8.97 -9.30
C ASN A 158 -7.48 -9.88 -9.58
N ASN A 159 -7.03 -9.95 -10.83
CA ASN A 159 -5.93 -10.81 -11.31
C ASN A 159 -6.03 -12.27 -10.83
N GLY A 160 -7.26 -12.81 -10.80
CA GLY A 160 -7.55 -14.18 -10.37
C GLY A 160 -7.75 -14.37 -8.87
N VAL A 161 -7.59 -13.31 -8.07
CA VAL A 161 -7.86 -13.35 -6.62
C VAL A 161 -9.28 -12.88 -6.37
N TYR A 162 -10.06 -13.72 -5.69
CA TYR A 162 -11.40 -13.40 -5.22
C TYR A 162 -11.37 -12.89 -3.78
N LYS A 163 -11.96 -11.72 -3.50
CA LYS A 163 -11.96 -11.09 -2.17
C LYS A 163 -13.15 -10.19 -1.91
#